data_AF-A0A1W1HC94-F1
#
_entry.id   AF-A0A1W1HC94-F1
#
_cell.length_a   1.000
_cell.length_b   1.000
_cell.length_c   1.000
_cell.angle_alpha   90.00
_cell.angle_beta   90.00
_cell.angle_gamma   90.00
#
_symmetry.space_group_name_H-M   'P 1'
#
loop_
_entity.id
_entity.type
_entity.pdbx_description
1 polymer ?
#
loop_
_entity_poly.entity_id
_entity_poly.type
_entity_poly.pdbx_seq_one_letter_code
_entity_poly.pdbx_strand_id
1 'polypeptide(L)'
;MISKHALRIIIVFSSIAIMAGAGLVIKLFLIPDSFGVYGAYRADAIEEEANRAIRHGTNKSCLSCHPYEASIHLKGLHKTISCEFCHGTFADHIDNGKKIASLPVKKGDDITTLCLRCHNTEIKARSSVVIKTVAMPDHLRKQKVKETHSCNQCHHVHAPLKHIREAERISGLKISGKGANLTGANYTLFSPDGNENIILTPPTIPYSKEVYK
;
A
#
# COMPACT_ATOMS: atom_id res chain seq x y z
N MET A 1 -53.83 21.92 -42.25
CA MET A 1 -53.69 20.82 -41.26
C MET A 1 -52.23 20.38 -41.24
N ILE A 2 -51.51 20.54 -40.14
CA ILE A 2 -50.14 20.03 -40.01
C ILE A 2 -50.19 18.50 -40.04
N SER A 3 -49.37 17.85 -40.87
CA SER A 3 -49.34 16.39 -40.94
C SER A 3 -48.81 15.80 -39.62
N LYS A 4 -49.31 14.62 -39.23
CA LYS A 4 -48.85 13.93 -38.01
C LYS A 4 -47.32 13.71 -38.00
N HIS A 5 -46.73 13.53 -39.18
CA HIS A 5 -45.28 13.41 -39.35
C HIS A 5 -44.56 14.73 -39.10
N ALA A 6 -45.06 15.85 -39.65
CA ALA A 6 -44.49 17.17 -39.41
C ALA A 6 -44.56 17.56 -37.91
N LEU A 7 -45.69 17.27 -37.24
CA LEU A 7 -45.82 17.53 -35.79
C LEU A 7 -44.82 16.72 -34.96
N ARG A 8 -44.61 15.43 -35.27
CA ARG A 8 -43.62 14.59 -34.58
C ARG A 8 -42.20 15.11 -34.76
N ILE A 9 -41.85 15.56 -35.96
CA ILE A 9 -40.54 16.14 -36.27
C ILE A 9 -40.32 17.42 -35.44
N ILE A 10 -41.31 18.32 -35.41
CA ILE A 10 -41.23 19.56 -34.63
C ILE A 10 -41.01 19.27 -33.14
N ILE A 11 -41.74 18.30 -32.57
CA ILE A 11 -41.59 17.93 -31.16
C ILE A 11 -40.17 17.45 -30.85
N VAL A 12 -39.60 16.60 -31.71
CA VAL A 12 -38.24 16.07 -31.54
C VAL A 12 -37.19 17.18 -31.64
N PHE A 13 -37.29 18.06 -32.63
CA PHE A 13 -36.33 19.16 -32.75
C PHE A 13 -36.44 20.15 -31.58
N SER A 14 -37.66 20.48 -31.15
CA SER A 14 -37.88 21.35 -29.99
C SER A 14 -37.34 20.74 -28.70
N SER A 15 -37.54 19.43 -28.47
CA SER A 15 -37.01 18.78 -27.26
C SER A 15 -35.48 18.74 -27.24
N ILE A 16 -34.84 18.46 -28.37
CA ILE A 16 -33.37 18.52 -28.52
C ILE A 16 -32.88 19.95 -28.25
N ALA A 17 -33.53 20.96 -28.84
CA ALA A 17 -33.15 22.35 -28.64
C ALA A 17 -33.29 22.79 -27.17
N ILE A 18 -34.38 22.39 -26.50
CA ILE A 18 -34.58 22.66 -25.07
C ILE A 18 -33.50 21.96 -24.24
N MET A 19 -33.21 20.69 -24.50
CA MET A 19 -32.16 19.95 -23.79
C MET A 19 -30.77 20.55 -24.01
N ALA A 20 -30.44 20.91 -25.25
CA ALA A 20 -29.17 21.55 -25.57
C ALA A 20 -29.04 22.93 -24.93
N GLY A 21 -30.11 23.74 -24.97
CA GLY A 21 -30.16 25.04 -24.31
C GLY A 21 -29.99 24.92 -22.80
N ALA A 22 -30.74 24.00 -22.16
CA ALA A 22 -30.59 23.72 -20.74
C ALA A 22 -29.16 23.24 -20.40
N GLY A 23 -28.58 22.36 -21.22
CA GLY A 23 -27.21 21.89 -21.05
C GLY A 23 -26.17 23.00 -21.13
N LEU A 24 -26.35 23.98 -22.02
CA LEU A 24 -25.45 25.13 -22.13
C LEU A 24 -25.55 26.02 -20.89
N VAL A 25 -26.77 26.31 -20.42
CA VAL A 25 -26.97 27.10 -19.20
C VAL A 25 -26.33 26.41 -18.00
N ILE A 26 -26.58 25.12 -17.81
CA ILE A 26 -25.95 24.33 -16.74
C ILE A 26 -24.43 24.38 -16.83
N LYS A 27 -23.88 24.23 -18.04
CA LYS A 27 -22.43 24.30 -18.26
C LYS A 27 -21.86 25.66 -17.84
N LEU A 28 -22.54 26.76 -18.16
CA LEU A 28 -22.09 28.10 -17.76
C LEU A 28 -22.10 28.28 -16.23
N PHE A 29 -23.04 27.66 -15.52
CA PHE A 29 -23.11 27.71 -14.05
C PHE A 29 -22.13 26.76 -13.35
N LEU A 30 -21.81 25.62 -13.95
CA LEU A 30 -20.95 24.59 -13.33
C LEU A 30 -19.47 24.73 -13.64
N ILE A 31 -19.09 25.50 -14.67
CA ILE A 31 -17.69 25.76 -15.00
C ILE A 31 -17.18 26.88 -14.07
N PRO A 32 -16.19 26.58 -13.20
CA PRO A 32 -15.55 27.60 -12.37
C PRO A 32 -14.83 28.64 -13.23
N ASP A 33 -14.74 29.88 -12.74
CA ASP A 33 -14.05 30.98 -13.42
C ASP A 33 -12.58 30.65 -13.75
N SER A 34 -11.94 29.86 -12.89
CA SER A 34 -10.54 29.44 -13.04
C SER A 34 -10.35 28.18 -13.90
N PHE A 35 -11.41 27.62 -14.48
CA PHE A 35 -11.30 26.47 -15.38
C PHE A 35 -10.61 26.85 -16.69
N GLY A 36 -9.68 26.03 -17.16
CA GLY A 36 -9.04 26.23 -18.47
C GLY A 36 -7.75 27.07 -18.43
N VAL A 37 -7.48 27.79 -17.34
CA VAL A 37 -6.31 28.70 -17.23
C VAL A 37 -4.98 27.96 -17.44
N TYR A 38 -4.85 26.75 -16.89
CA TYR A 38 -3.63 25.91 -17.01
C TYR A 38 -3.88 24.55 -17.69
N GLY A 39 -5.08 24.34 -18.26
CA GLY A 39 -5.51 23.06 -18.83
C GLY A 39 -6.96 22.73 -18.48
N ALA A 40 -7.41 21.51 -18.82
CA ALA A 40 -8.79 21.08 -18.63
C ALA A 40 -9.16 20.75 -17.16
N TYR A 41 -8.83 21.66 -16.24
CA TYR A 41 -9.11 21.59 -14.81
C TYR A 41 -9.21 22.99 -14.21
N ARG A 42 -9.66 23.06 -12.94
CA ARG A 42 -9.81 24.31 -12.17
C ARG A 42 -8.45 24.76 -11.63
N ALA A 43 -7.96 25.93 -12.04
CA ALA A 43 -6.63 26.39 -11.63
C ALA A 43 -6.51 26.63 -10.12
N ASP A 44 -7.56 27.12 -9.45
CA ASP A 44 -7.52 27.36 -7.99
C ASP A 44 -7.30 26.07 -7.17
N ALA A 45 -7.55 24.90 -7.76
CA ALA A 45 -7.28 23.61 -7.11
C ALA A 45 -5.79 23.42 -6.76
N ILE A 46 -4.88 24.06 -7.49
CA ILE A 46 -3.44 24.00 -7.21
C ILE A 46 -3.13 24.69 -5.88
N GLU A 47 -3.60 25.92 -5.71
CA GLU A 47 -3.38 26.69 -4.48
C GLU A 47 -4.10 26.05 -3.29
N GLU A 48 -5.34 25.57 -3.50
CA GLU A 48 -6.06 24.84 -2.47
C GLU A 48 -5.31 23.60 -1.99
N GLU A 49 -4.77 22.80 -2.91
CA GLU A 49 -3.99 21.60 -2.56
C GLU A 49 -2.66 21.98 -1.90
N ALA A 50 -1.98 23.03 -2.39
CA ALA A 50 -0.73 23.52 -1.79
C ALA A 50 -0.93 24.02 -0.34
N ASN A 51 -2.13 24.54 -0.04
CA ASN A 51 -2.50 25.01 1.30
C ASN A 51 -3.05 23.90 2.21
N ARG A 52 -3.21 22.66 1.73
CA ARG A 52 -3.61 21.54 2.60
C ARG A 52 -2.47 21.18 3.55
N ALA A 53 -2.82 20.96 4.81
CA ALA A 53 -1.87 20.48 5.80
C ALA A 53 -1.28 19.12 5.38
N ILE A 54 0.05 19.00 5.38
CA ILE A 54 0.75 17.75 5.05
C ILE A 54 0.47 16.73 6.15
N ARG A 55 -0.21 15.64 5.79
CA ARG A 55 -0.54 14.56 6.72
C ARG A 55 0.41 13.36 6.62
N HIS A 56 1.09 13.22 5.49
CA HIS A 56 1.93 12.08 5.15
C HIS A 56 3.41 12.45 5.12
N GLY A 57 4.26 11.62 5.75
CA GLY A 57 5.70 11.87 5.89
C GLY A 57 6.61 10.87 5.15
N THR A 58 6.01 9.88 4.51
CA THR A 58 6.64 8.71 3.87
C THR A 58 7.46 7.86 4.84
N ASN A 59 8.22 6.88 4.35
CA ASN A 59 9.14 6.11 5.21
C ASN A 59 10.12 7.02 5.96
N LYS A 60 10.60 8.10 5.33
CA LYS A 60 11.63 8.98 5.90
C LYS A 60 11.24 9.54 7.26
N SER A 61 9.96 9.85 7.49
CA SER A 61 9.49 10.40 8.77
C SER A 61 9.47 9.38 9.92
N CYS A 62 9.62 8.08 9.63
CA CYS A 62 9.54 7.01 10.62
C CYS A 62 10.91 6.47 11.06
N LEU A 63 11.91 6.44 10.16
CA LEU A 63 13.14 5.65 10.34
C LEU A 63 14.02 6.10 11.51
N SER A 64 14.04 7.39 11.84
CA SER A 64 14.89 7.93 12.92
C SER A 64 14.40 7.51 14.32
N CYS A 65 13.08 7.43 14.51
CA CYS A 65 12.48 7.04 15.79
C CYS A 65 12.26 5.52 15.90
N HIS A 66 12.19 4.80 14.78
CA HIS A 66 11.97 3.36 14.70
C HIS A 66 13.15 2.62 14.01
N PRO A 67 14.37 2.67 14.58
CA PRO A 67 15.57 2.14 13.94
C PRO A 67 15.55 0.60 13.81
N TYR A 68 14.93 -0.09 14.77
CA TYR A 68 14.82 -1.55 14.72
C TYR A 68 13.93 -2.01 13.57
N GLU A 69 12.73 -1.44 13.45
CA GLU A 69 11.81 -1.72 12.35
C GLU A 69 12.42 -1.31 11.01
N ALA A 70 13.09 -0.16 10.95
CA ALA A 70 13.80 0.31 9.77
C ALA A 70 14.83 -0.72 9.27
N SER A 71 15.63 -1.28 10.20
CA SER A 71 16.67 -2.26 9.86
C SER A 71 16.13 -3.54 9.20
N ILE A 72 14.88 -3.89 9.50
CA ILE A 72 14.19 -5.05 8.93
C ILE A 72 13.46 -4.64 7.64
N HIS A 73 12.72 -3.54 7.68
CA HIS A 73 11.89 -3.07 6.59
C HIS A 73 12.69 -2.76 5.32
N LEU A 74 13.79 -2.04 5.47
CA LEU A 74 14.64 -1.63 4.35
C LEU A 74 15.34 -2.81 3.66
N LYS A 75 15.48 -3.95 4.33
CA LYS A 75 16.00 -5.21 3.78
C LYS A 75 14.90 -6.10 3.16
N GLY A 76 13.63 -5.73 3.33
CA GLY A 76 12.47 -6.45 2.82
C GLY A 76 12.10 -6.04 1.39
N LEU A 77 11.19 -6.81 0.79
CA LEU A 77 10.59 -6.48 -0.52
C LEU A 77 9.64 -5.28 -0.44
N HIS A 78 9.12 -4.97 0.75
CA HIS A 78 8.23 -3.82 0.98
C HIS A 78 8.96 -2.50 1.22
N LYS A 79 10.29 -2.44 1.12
CA LYS A 79 11.09 -1.24 1.43
C LYS A 79 10.63 0.07 0.77
N THR A 80 9.94 -0.01 -0.37
CA THR A 80 9.39 1.15 -1.10
C THR A 80 7.96 1.51 -0.70
N ILE A 81 7.27 0.67 0.06
CA ILE A 81 5.95 0.94 0.62
C ILE A 81 6.13 1.75 1.91
N SER A 82 5.42 2.88 2.02
CA SER A 82 5.46 3.67 3.26
C SER A 82 4.87 2.89 4.44
N CYS A 83 5.46 3.02 5.63
CA CYS A 83 4.86 2.55 6.89
C CYS A 83 3.39 2.96 7.04
N GLU A 84 3.04 4.12 6.49
CA GLU A 84 1.71 4.72 6.55
C GLU A 84 0.63 3.94 5.81
N PHE A 85 0.98 3.15 4.80
CA PHE A 85 -0.01 2.29 4.12
C PHE A 85 -0.54 1.19 5.04
N CYS A 86 0.23 0.80 6.04
CA CYS A 86 -0.13 -0.24 7.01
C CYS A 86 -0.63 0.35 8.33
N HIS A 87 -0.06 1.48 8.75
CA HIS A 87 -0.28 2.06 10.08
C HIS A 87 -1.13 3.33 10.11
N GLY A 88 -1.36 4.03 8.99
CA GLY A 88 -2.06 5.32 8.97
C GLY A 88 -1.11 6.51 8.87
N THR A 89 -1.64 7.74 8.95
CA THR A 89 -0.90 8.94 8.55
C THR A 89 0.08 9.41 9.62
N PHE A 90 1.22 9.97 9.21
CA PHE A 90 2.23 10.51 10.14
C PHE A 90 1.67 11.58 11.08
N ALA A 91 0.80 12.46 10.57
CA ALA A 91 0.19 13.54 11.37
C ALA A 91 -0.77 13.03 12.46
N ASP A 92 -1.26 11.80 12.37
CA ASP A 92 -2.03 11.18 13.47
C ASP A 92 -1.13 10.61 14.57
N HIS A 93 0.19 10.60 14.35
CA HIS A 93 1.19 10.07 15.27
C HIS A 93 2.00 11.17 15.94
N ILE A 94 2.47 12.14 15.14
CA ILE A 94 3.37 13.21 15.54
C ILE A 94 2.74 14.57 15.25
N ASP A 95 2.73 15.46 16.24
CA ASP A 95 2.45 16.88 16.06
C ASP A 95 3.58 17.70 16.69
N ASN A 96 4.06 18.73 15.97
CA ASN A 96 5.17 19.59 16.40
C ASN A 96 6.40 18.83 16.95
N GLY A 97 6.75 17.71 16.31
CA GLY A 97 7.88 16.86 16.68
C GLY A 97 7.67 15.98 17.92
N LYS A 98 6.47 16.00 18.51
CA LYS A 98 6.11 15.21 19.69
C LYS A 98 5.11 14.13 19.32
N LYS A 99 5.27 12.95 19.93
CA LYS A 99 4.29 11.87 19.80
C LYS A 99 3.00 12.25 20.51
N ILE A 100 1.90 12.27 19.77
CA ILE A 100 0.56 12.59 20.29
C ILE A 100 -0.34 11.36 20.41
N ALA A 101 -0.14 10.34 19.57
CA ALA A 101 -0.87 9.08 19.66
C ALA A 101 -0.03 7.91 19.13
N SER A 102 -0.49 6.68 19.30
CA SER A 102 0.12 5.51 18.65
C SER A 102 -0.71 5.13 17.44
N LEU A 103 -0.04 4.80 16.33
CA LEU A 103 -0.73 4.35 15.12
C LEU A 103 -1.31 2.94 15.28
N PRO A 104 -2.43 2.63 14.62
CA PRO A 104 -3.03 1.30 14.66
C PRO A 104 -2.09 0.22 14.11
N VAL A 105 -2.11 -0.93 14.78
CA VAL A 105 -1.44 -2.16 14.32
C VAL A 105 -2.52 -3.19 14.01
N LYS A 106 -2.61 -3.61 12.75
CA LYS A 106 -3.60 -4.61 12.33
C LYS A 106 -3.26 -5.99 12.87
N LYS A 107 -4.28 -6.71 13.36
CA LYS A 107 -4.18 -8.03 14.01
C LYS A 107 -5.33 -8.93 13.53
N GLY A 108 -5.16 -10.25 13.65
CA GLY A 108 -6.20 -11.21 13.24
C GLY A 108 -6.65 -10.98 11.80
N ASP A 109 -7.95 -11.00 11.54
CA ASP A 109 -8.50 -10.87 10.18
C ASP A 109 -8.22 -9.52 9.51
N ASP A 110 -7.98 -8.46 10.29
CA ASP A 110 -7.58 -7.16 9.75
C ASP A 110 -6.24 -7.23 9.01
N ILE A 111 -5.30 -8.10 9.44
CA ILE A 111 -4.02 -8.25 8.75
C ILE A 111 -4.21 -8.91 7.39
N THR A 112 -5.10 -9.90 7.32
CA THR A 112 -5.44 -10.60 6.08
C THR A 112 -6.08 -9.62 5.10
N THR A 113 -7.03 -8.82 5.59
CA THR A 113 -7.67 -7.75 4.81
C THR A 113 -6.65 -6.75 4.30
N LEU A 114 -5.71 -6.30 5.15
CA LEU A 114 -4.67 -5.35 4.76
C LEU A 114 -3.76 -5.89 3.66
N CYS A 115 -3.23 -7.11 3.81
CA CYS A 115 -2.31 -7.72 2.84
C CYS A 115 -2.99 -7.96 1.49
N LEU A 116 -4.25 -8.43 1.51
CA LEU A 116 -5.01 -8.73 0.30
C LEU A 116 -5.41 -7.48 -0.50
N ARG A 117 -5.29 -6.26 0.04
CA ARG A 117 -5.42 -5.02 -0.75
C ARG A 117 -4.46 -4.94 -1.93
N CYS A 118 -3.31 -5.62 -1.82
CA CYS A 118 -2.30 -5.70 -2.87
C CYS A 118 -2.08 -7.12 -3.37
N HIS A 119 -2.12 -8.11 -2.48
CA HIS A 119 -1.77 -9.49 -2.77
C HIS A 119 -2.95 -10.37 -3.18
N ASN A 120 -4.14 -9.83 -3.46
CA ASN A 120 -5.27 -10.63 -3.92
C ASN A 120 -5.23 -10.86 -5.45
N THR A 121 -5.48 -12.09 -5.90
CA THR A 121 -5.58 -12.47 -7.32
C THR A 121 -6.75 -11.81 -8.06
N GLU A 122 -7.74 -11.26 -7.37
CA GLU A 122 -8.84 -10.53 -8.01
C GLU A 122 -8.41 -9.19 -8.58
N ILE A 123 -7.22 -8.70 -8.22
CA ILE A 123 -6.69 -7.44 -8.72
C ILE A 123 -5.94 -7.68 -10.03
N LYS A 124 -6.69 -7.91 -11.11
CA LYS A 124 -6.16 -8.31 -12.43
C LYS A 124 -5.20 -7.29 -13.05
N ALA A 125 -5.33 -6.01 -12.70
CA ALA A 125 -4.43 -4.95 -13.15
C ALA A 125 -3.01 -5.05 -12.55
N ARG A 126 -2.78 -5.87 -11.51
CA ARG A 126 -1.47 -6.05 -10.90
C ARG A 126 -0.75 -7.24 -11.52
N SER A 127 0.42 -6.98 -12.11
CA SER A 127 1.28 -8.03 -12.63
C SER A 127 1.83 -8.90 -11.49
N SER A 128 1.62 -10.22 -11.60
CA SER A 128 2.15 -11.25 -10.70
C SER A 128 3.68 -11.38 -10.77
N VAL A 129 4.31 -10.73 -11.75
CA VAL A 129 5.77 -10.60 -11.84
C VAL A 129 6.28 -9.61 -10.80
N VAL A 130 5.56 -8.49 -10.60
CA VAL A 130 5.94 -7.40 -9.69
C VAL A 130 5.46 -7.67 -8.27
N ILE A 131 4.17 -7.97 -8.11
CA ILE A 131 3.54 -8.21 -6.80
C ILE A 131 2.97 -9.62 -6.81
N LYS A 132 3.49 -10.50 -5.96
CA LYS A 132 3.00 -11.88 -5.85
C LYS A 132 1.60 -11.91 -5.28
N THR A 133 0.61 -12.31 -6.06
CA THR A 133 -0.78 -12.43 -5.61
C THR A 133 -1.12 -13.85 -5.20
N VAL A 134 -2.07 -13.99 -4.28
CA VAL A 134 -2.59 -15.23 -3.72
C VAL A 134 -4.13 -15.16 -3.67
N ALA A 135 -4.77 -16.32 -3.79
CA ALA A 135 -6.19 -16.49 -3.55
C ALA A 135 -6.39 -17.15 -2.17
N MET A 136 -7.37 -16.68 -1.41
CA MET A 136 -7.75 -17.30 -0.12
C MET A 136 -9.09 -18.03 -0.30
N PRO A 137 -9.30 -19.20 0.34
CA PRO A 137 -8.40 -19.90 1.26
C PRO A 137 -7.33 -20.78 0.57
N ASP A 138 -7.30 -20.83 -0.76
CA ASP A 138 -6.44 -21.73 -1.54
C ASP A 138 -4.95 -21.66 -1.18
N HIS A 139 -4.43 -20.47 -0.87
CA HIS A 139 -3.05 -20.31 -0.44
C HIS A 139 -2.74 -21.13 0.83
N LEU A 140 -3.60 -21.05 1.85
CA LEU A 140 -3.43 -21.80 3.10
C LEU A 140 -3.56 -23.30 2.87
N ARG A 141 -4.53 -23.71 2.05
CA ARG A 141 -4.71 -25.12 1.64
C ARG A 141 -3.48 -25.68 0.97
N LYS A 142 -2.88 -24.92 0.03
CA LYS A 142 -1.63 -25.30 -0.66
C LYS A 142 -0.44 -25.40 0.29
N GLN A 143 -0.39 -24.55 1.33
CA GLN A 143 0.62 -24.66 2.39
C GLN A 143 0.31 -25.75 3.43
N LYS A 144 -0.83 -26.45 3.31
CA LYS A 144 -1.29 -27.50 4.22
C LYS A 144 -1.39 -27.02 5.68
N VAL A 145 -1.87 -25.79 5.87
CA VAL A 145 -2.10 -25.20 7.20
C VAL A 145 -3.59 -24.94 7.43
N LYS A 146 -3.97 -24.69 8.70
CA LYS A 146 -5.36 -24.34 9.06
C LYS A 146 -5.81 -23.08 8.33
N GLU A 147 -7.06 -23.06 7.87
CA GLU A 147 -7.66 -21.90 7.18
C GLU A 147 -7.86 -20.68 8.08
N THR A 148 -7.77 -20.87 9.40
CA THR A 148 -7.82 -19.79 10.39
C THR A 148 -6.48 -19.08 10.58
N HIS A 149 -5.42 -19.48 9.87
CA HIS A 149 -4.15 -18.78 9.97
C HIS A 149 -4.17 -17.43 9.26
N SER A 150 -3.55 -16.43 9.88
CA SER A 150 -3.35 -15.10 9.33
C SER A 150 -1.96 -14.96 8.69
N CYS A 151 -1.82 -13.99 7.79
CA CYS A 151 -0.59 -13.81 7.01
C CYS A 151 0.65 -13.64 7.89
N ASN A 152 0.53 -12.93 9.02
CA ASN A 152 1.62 -12.61 9.92
C ASN A 152 2.10 -13.76 10.81
N GLN A 153 1.46 -14.93 10.76
CA GLN A 153 1.93 -16.13 11.48
C GLN A 153 3.06 -16.84 10.72
N CYS A 154 3.15 -16.65 9.41
CA CYS A 154 4.24 -17.18 8.57
C CYS A 154 5.11 -16.08 7.95
N HIS A 155 4.52 -14.94 7.58
CA HIS A 155 5.21 -13.81 6.97
C HIS A 155 5.52 -12.71 7.98
N HIS A 156 6.75 -12.20 8.00
CA HIS A 156 7.08 -11.07 8.88
C HIS A 156 6.48 -9.77 8.33
N VAL A 157 5.69 -9.03 9.12
CA VAL A 157 4.94 -7.85 8.65
C VAL A 157 5.80 -6.75 8.04
N HIS A 158 6.99 -6.49 8.58
CA HIS A 158 7.94 -5.52 8.01
C HIS A 158 8.85 -6.10 6.91
N ALA A 159 8.89 -7.43 6.73
CA ALA A 159 9.73 -8.07 5.72
C ALA A 159 9.19 -9.47 5.38
N PRO A 160 8.13 -9.60 4.54
CA PRO A 160 7.29 -10.80 4.45
C PRO A 160 8.03 -12.14 4.24
N LEU A 161 9.18 -12.13 3.57
CA LEU A 161 9.97 -13.33 3.30
C LEU A 161 11.10 -13.58 4.30
N LYS A 162 11.22 -12.80 5.38
CA LYS A 162 12.30 -12.95 6.37
C LYS A 162 12.29 -14.34 7.02
N HIS A 163 11.15 -14.76 7.57
CA HIS A 163 11.03 -16.06 8.24
C HIS A 163 11.21 -17.23 7.28
N ILE A 164 10.65 -17.13 6.07
CA ILE A 164 10.78 -18.18 5.05
C ILE A 164 12.24 -18.35 4.64
N ARG A 165 12.93 -17.26 4.29
CA ARG A 165 14.36 -17.32 3.92
C ARG A 165 15.22 -17.86 5.05
N GLU A 166 14.89 -17.55 6.29
CA GLU A 166 15.60 -18.07 7.45
C GLU A 166 15.36 -19.58 7.62
N ALA A 167 14.13 -20.06 7.45
CA ALA A 167 13.83 -21.47 7.47
C ALA A 167 14.55 -22.24 6.34
N GLU A 168 14.62 -21.68 5.13
CA GLU A 168 15.40 -22.25 4.03
C GLU A 168 16.89 -22.33 4.36
N ARG A 169 17.45 -21.26 4.96
CA ARG A 169 18.85 -21.20 5.36
C ARG A 169 19.20 -22.27 6.40
N ILE A 170 18.33 -22.49 7.38
CA ILE A 170 18.56 -23.47 8.46
C ILE A 170 18.35 -24.90 7.95
N SER A 171 17.30 -25.14 7.16
CA SER A 171 16.96 -26.48 6.69
C SER A 171 17.78 -26.95 5.49
N GLY A 172 18.41 -26.04 4.75
CA GLY A 172 19.04 -26.34 3.46
C GLY A 172 18.03 -26.68 2.35
N LEU A 173 16.73 -26.63 2.65
CA LEU A 173 15.65 -26.91 1.71
C LEU A 173 15.13 -25.59 1.12
N LYS A 174 15.02 -25.51 -0.20
CA LYS A 174 14.28 -24.42 -0.85
C LYS A 174 12.78 -24.67 -0.66
N ILE A 175 12.11 -23.80 0.09
CA ILE A 175 10.67 -23.87 0.32
C ILE A 175 10.00 -23.24 -0.91
N SER A 176 9.82 -24.09 -1.93
CA SER A 176 9.10 -23.89 -3.19
C SER A 176 8.47 -22.51 -3.40
N GLY A 177 9.19 -21.67 -4.15
CA GLY A 177 8.64 -20.58 -4.94
C GLY A 177 9.68 -20.13 -5.94
N LYS A 178 9.43 -20.32 -7.25
CA LYS A 178 10.24 -19.69 -8.31
C LYS A 178 10.22 -18.17 -8.09
N GLY A 179 11.24 -17.62 -7.43
CA GLY A 179 11.33 -16.20 -7.08
C GLY A 179 12.74 -15.82 -6.67
N ALA A 180 13.43 -15.12 -7.59
CA ALA A 180 14.71 -14.43 -7.46
C ALA A 180 15.83 -15.19 -6.72
N ASN A 181 16.77 -15.72 -7.51
CA ASN A 181 18.14 -15.95 -7.03
C ASN A 181 18.69 -14.61 -6.49
N LEU A 182 18.66 -14.45 -5.16
CA LEU A 182 19.53 -13.51 -4.44
C LEU A 182 20.76 -14.24 -3.87
N THR A 183 21.03 -15.47 -4.35
CA THR A 183 22.30 -16.15 -4.14
C THR A 183 23.37 -15.38 -4.91
N GLY A 184 23.96 -14.38 -4.26
CA GLY A 184 25.00 -13.56 -4.88
C GLY A 184 25.36 -12.28 -4.11
N ALA A 185 24.58 -11.86 -3.13
CA ALA A 185 25.04 -10.79 -2.25
C ALA A 185 25.90 -11.40 -1.12
N ASN A 186 27.19 -11.57 -1.37
CA ASN A 186 28.17 -11.56 -0.28
C ASN A 186 27.98 -10.23 0.45
N TYR A 187 27.32 -10.25 1.61
CA TYR A 187 27.19 -9.07 2.43
C TYR A 187 28.48 -8.94 3.25
N THR A 188 29.44 -8.19 2.74
CA THR A 188 30.41 -7.52 3.59
C THR A 188 29.67 -6.39 4.30
N LEU A 189 29.41 -6.56 5.59
CA LEU A 189 28.96 -5.47 6.45
C LEU A 189 30.20 -4.60 6.72
N PHE A 190 30.29 -3.45 6.06
CA PHE A 190 31.27 -2.43 6.42
C PHE A 190 30.82 -1.75 7.72
N SER A 191 31.60 -1.92 8.79
CA SER A 191 31.55 -1.04 9.95
C SER A 191 32.16 0.32 9.55
N PRO A 192 31.64 1.48 10.01
CA PRO A 192 32.14 2.81 9.62
C PRO A 192 33.61 3.09 10.00
N ASP A 193 34.22 2.22 10.79
CA ASP A 193 35.51 2.34 11.46
C ASP A 193 36.55 1.29 11.01
N GLY A 194 36.23 0.47 10.00
CA GLY A 194 37.22 -0.25 9.19
C GLY A 194 38.00 -1.39 9.87
N ASN A 195 37.81 -1.64 11.17
CA ASN A 195 38.53 -2.69 11.87
C ASN A 195 37.55 -3.65 12.57
N GLU A 196 37.73 -4.94 12.27
CA GLU A 196 37.15 -6.15 12.90
C GLU A 196 35.94 -6.82 12.21
N ASN A 197 36.11 -8.11 11.92
CA ASN A 197 35.07 -9.03 11.47
C ASN A 197 34.28 -9.51 12.68
N ILE A 198 33.07 -9.00 12.91
CA ILE A 198 32.20 -9.49 13.98
C ILE A 198 31.53 -10.80 13.52
N ILE A 199 31.98 -11.93 14.05
CA ILE A 199 31.26 -13.21 13.96
C ILE A 199 30.12 -13.17 14.98
N LEU A 200 28.90 -12.86 14.52
CA LEU A 200 27.71 -13.00 15.36
C LEU A 200 27.30 -14.47 15.42
N THR A 201 27.67 -15.18 16.49
CA THR A 201 26.97 -16.39 16.89
C THR A 201 25.54 -16.02 17.25
N PRO A 202 24.51 -16.76 16.78
CA PRO A 202 23.12 -16.41 17.04
C PRO A 202 22.85 -16.45 18.56
N PRO A 203 22.18 -15.43 19.13
CA PRO A 203 21.79 -15.49 20.53
C PRO A 203 20.77 -16.61 20.72
N THR A 204 21.02 -17.47 21.70
CA THR A 204 19.99 -18.36 22.25
C THR A 204 18.95 -17.48 22.92
N ILE A 205 17.79 -17.30 22.27
CA ILE A 205 16.66 -16.61 22.90
C ILE A 205 15.91 -17.66 23.73
N PRO A 206 15.90 -17.57 25.07
CA PRO A 206 14.99 -18.37 25.88
C PRO A 206 13.55 -17.92 25.59
N TYR A 207 12.71 -18.86 25.18
CA TYR A 207 11.28 -18.65 25.01
C TYR A 207 10.65 -18.37 26.38
N SER A 208 10.33 -17.11 26.70
CA SER A 208 9.50 -16.76 27.85
C SER A 208 8.05 -16.55 27.40
N LYS A 209 7.12 -17.25 28.07
CA LYS A 209 5.67 -17.25 27.75
C LYS A 209 4.91 -16.01 28.28
N GLU A 210 5.57 -14.99 28.81
CA GLU A 210 4.89 -13.98 29.63
C GLU A 210 4.48 -12.68 28.92
N VAL A 211 4.73 -12.52 27.63
CA VAL A 211 4.36 -11.27 26.91
C VAL A 211 3.09 -11.44 26.07
N TYR A 212 2.03 -11.96 26.69
CA TYR A 212 0.64 -11.76 26.25
C TYR A 212 -0.28 -11.84 27.48
N LYS A 213 -0.42 -10.72 28.18
CA LYS A 213 -1.60 -10.34 28.97
C LYS A 213 -2.11 -9.01 28.45
#